data_AF-M6QDI4-F1
#
_entry.id   AF-M6QDI4-F1
#
_cell.length_a   1.000
_cell.length_b   1.000
_cell.length_c   1.000
_cell.angle_alpha   90.00
_cell.angle_beta   90.00
_cell.angle_gamma   90.00
#
_symmetry.space_group_name_H-M   'P 1'
#
loop_
_entity.id
_entity.type
_entity.pdbx_description
1 polymer ?
#
loop_
_entity_poly.entity_id
_entity_poly.type
_entity_poly.pdbx_seq_one_letter_code
_entity_poly.pdbx_strand_id
1 'polypeptide(L)' 'MIQMYYGRIIFLDGELSISLPFAIQAKSIQQAFELLKIKYEIHENQIFDLKITNRKALKDHKESSLQKYKESLLK' A
#
# COMPACT_ATOMS: atom_id res chain seq x y z
N MET A 1 -15.72 10.44 3.48
CA MET A 1 -14.77 10.93 2.46
C MET A 1 -14.09 9.71 1.84
N ILE A 2 -14.04 9.59 0.51
CA ILE A 2 -13.32 8.50 -0.16
C ILE A 2 -11.84 8.92 -0.24
N GLN A 3 -10.94 8.02 0.13
CA GLN A 3 -9.49 8.25 0.09
C GLN A 3 -8.77 7.06 -0.54
N MET A 4 -7.59 7.31 -1.09
CA MET A 4 -6.76 6.25 -1.65
C MET A 4 -5.96 5.57 -0.53
N TYR A 5 -6.01 4.24 -0.51
CA TYR A 5 -5.21 3.38 0.33
C TYR A 5 -4.19 2.64 -0.53
N TYR A 6 -3.01 2.46 0.04
CA TYR A 6 -1.88 1.81 -0.58
C TYR A 6 -1.34 0.74 0.36
N GLY A 7 -0.59 -0.19 -0.22
CA GLY A 7 0.23 -1.07 0.58
C GLY A 7 0.53 -2.37 -0.15
N ARG A 8 0.69 -3.44 0.64
CA ARG A 8 1.05 -4.75 0.14
C ARG A 8 0.29 -5.81 0.92
N ILE A 9 -0.22 -6.79 0.20
CA ILE A 9 -0.86 -7.97 0.76
C ILE A 9 0.00 -9.20 0.44
N ILE A 10 0.15 -10.07 1.43
CA ILE A 10 0.80 -11.36 1.30
C ILE A 10 -0.23 -12.42 1.66
N PHE A 11 -0.54 -13.31 0.73
CA PHE A 11 -1.57 -14.34 0.92
C PHE A 11 -1.18 -15.65 0.26
N LEU A 12 -1.84 -16.73 0.69
CA LEU A 12 -1.72 -18.06 0.09
C LEU A 12 -2.78 -18.24 -1.01
N ASP A 13 -2.33 -18.57 -2.20
CA ASP A 13 -3.19 -19.03 -3.29
C ASP A 13 -2.82 -20.48 -3.64
N GLY A 14 -3.65 -21.43 -3.17
CA GLY A 14 -3.31 -22.85 -3.19
C GLY A 14 -2.05 -23.14 -2.35
N GLU A 15 -0.95 -23.50 -3.01
CA GLU A 15 0.36 -23.74 -2.38
C GLU A 15 1.36 -22.58 -2.57
N LEU A 16 0.94 -21.51 -3.26
CA LEU A 16 1.81 -20.40 -3.61
C LEU A 16 1.63 -19.22 -2.66
N SER A 17 2.74 -18.69 -2.15
CA SER A 17 2.77 -17.43 -1.41
C SER A 17 2.87 -16.27 -2.39
N ILE A 18 1.83 -15.45 -2.46
CA ILE A 18 1.72 -14.31 -3.36
C ILE A 18 1.89 -13.02 -2.58
N SER A 19 2.79 -12.14 -3.05
CA SER A 19 3.00 -10.80 -2.48
C SER A 19 2.68 -9.71 -3.51
N LEU A 20 1.57 -9.01 -3.35
CA LEU A 20 1.09 -8.02 -4.32
C LEU A 20 0.97 -6.62 -3.71
N PRO A 21 1.55 -5.59 -4.35
CA PRO A 21 1.22 -4.21 -4.02
C PRO A 21 -0.19 -3.88 -4.50
N PHE A 22 -0.88 -3.01 -3.78
CA PHE A 22 -2.20 -2.52 -4.19
C PHE A 22 -2.33 -1.01 -3.99
N ALA A 23 -3.25 -0.43 -4.76
CA ALA A 23 -3.80 0.90 -4.55
C ALA A 23 -5.31 0.82 -4.75
N ILE A 24 -6.10 1.22 -3.75
CA ILE A 24 -7.56 1.13 -3.81
C ILE A 24 -8.23 2.33 -3.16
N GLN A 25 -9.36 2.77 -3.71
CA GLN A 25 -10.18 3.82 -3.11
C GLN A 25 -11.17 3.20 -2.14
N ALA A 26 -11.21 3.72 -0.91
CA ALA A 26 -12.17 3.30 0.10
C ALA A 26 -12.52 4.44 1.05
N LYS A 27 -13.64 4.31 1.76
CA LYS A 27 -14.08 5.24 2.81
C LYS A 27 -13.35 4.99 4.14
N SER A 28 -12.82 3.78 4.35
CA SER A 28 -12.12 3.37 5.57
C SER A 28 -11.10 2.26 5.28
N ILE A 29 -10.19 2.00 6.23
CA ILE A 29 -9.24 0.87 6.14
C ILE A 29 -9.99 -0.45 6.07
N GLN A 30 -11.06 -0.60 6.86
CA GLN A 30 -11.87 -1.81 6.86
C GLN A 30 -12.55 -2.03 5.50
N GLN A 31 -13.07 -0.97 4.87
CA GLN A 31 -13.59 -1.11 3.50
C GLN A 31 -12.48 -1.43 2.49
N ALA A 32 -11.28 -0.87 2.64
CA ALA A 32 -10.15 -1.24 1.79
C ALA A 32 -9.81 -2.73 1.93
N PHE A 33 -9.83 -3.26 3.15
CA PHE A 33 -9.63 -4.69 3.42
C PHE A 33 -10.69 -5.57 2.76
N GLU A 34 -11.98 -5.27 2.94
CA GLU A 34 -13.05 -6.03 2.30
C GLU A 34 -12.93 -6.02 0.77
N LEU A 35 -12.58 -4.87 0.19
CA LEU A 35 -12.39 -4.76 -1.25
C LEU A 35 -11.17 -5.56 -1.75
N LEU A 36 -10.11 -5.70 -0.95
CA LEU A 36 -8.96 -6.54 -1.29
C LEU A 36 -9.35 -8.03 -1.30
N LYS A 37 -10.13 -8.47 -0.32
CA LYS A 37 -10.66 -9.85 -0.28
C LYS A 37 -11.47 -10.17 -1.54
N ILE A 38 -12.37 -9.28 -1.93
CA ILE A 38 -13.19 -9.43 -3.14
C ILE A 38 -12.32 -9.39 -4.41
N LYS A 39 -11.36 -8.46 -4.48
CA LYS A 39 -10.52 -8.26 -5.67
C LYS A 39 -9.60 -9.45 -5.97
N TYR A 40 -9.08 -10.09 -4.93
CA TYR A 40 -8.14 -11.21 -5.07
C TYR A 40 -8.80 -12.57 -4.81
N GLU A 41 -10.11 -12.59 -4.52
CA GLU A 41 -10.88 -13.80 -4.19
C GLU A 41 -10.25 -14.59 -3.04
N ILE A 42 -9.76 -13.87 -2.02
CA ILE A 42 -9.07 -14.44 -0.86
C ILE A 42 -9.90 -14.36 0.42
N HIS A 43 -9.75 -15.38 1.26
CA HIS A 43 -10.28 -15.43 2.61
C HIS A 43 -9.27 -14.95 3.65
N GLU A 44 -9.74 -14.52 4.82
CA GLU A 44 -8.88 -13.97 5.88
C GLU A 44 -7.84 -14.95 6.40
N ASN A 45 -8.19 -16.25 6.45
CA ASN A 45 -7.29 -17.33 6.84
C ASN A 45 -6.15 -17.57 5.83
N GLN A 46 -6.25 -17.04 4.61
CA GLN A 46 -5.19 -17.12 3.61
C GLN A 46 -4.21 -15.94 3.68
N ILE A 47 -4.52 -14.89 4.46
CA ILE A 47 -3.69 -13.68 4.54
C ILE A 47 -2.60 -13.89 5.60
N PHE A 48 -1.35 -13.83 5.17
CA PHE A 48 -0.18 -13.92 6.05
C PHE A 48 0.24 -12.57 6.61
N ASP A 49 0.26 -11.55 5.77
CA ASP A 49 0.63 -10.19 6.16
C ASP A 49 -0.15 -9.19 5.31
N LEU A 50 -0.57 -8.10 5.94
CA LEU A 50 -1.29 -7.03 5.26
C LEU A 50 -0.87 -5.69 5.82
N LYS A 51 -0.28 -4.87 4.94
CA LYS A 51 0.05 -3.49 5.23
C LYS A 51 -0.88 -2.60 4.43
N ILE A 52 -1.72 -1.81 5.11
CA ILE A 52 -2.58 -0.78 4.52
C ILE A 52 -2.20 0.58 5.10
N THR A 53 -2.01 1.57 4.24
CA THR A 53 -1.77 2.96 4.61
C THR A 53 -2.58 3.91 3.73
N ASN A 54 -3.14 4.96 4.31
CA ASN A 54 -3.71 6.09 3.57
C ASN A 54 -2.69 7.20 3.33
N ARG A 55 -1.49 7.08 3.91
CA ARG A 55 -0.38 7.94 3.56
C ARG A 55 0.13 7.44 2.21
N LYS A 56 -0.14 8.21 1.16
CA LYS A 56 0.70 8.18 -0.04
C LYS A 56 2.12 8.22 0.49
N ALA A 57 2.98 7.26 0.13
CA ALA A 57 4.36 7.23 0.59
C ALA A 57 5.02 8.55 0.17
N LEU A 58 4.94 9.54 1.05
CA LEU A 58 5.43 10.88 0.84
C LEU A 58 6.90 10.79 1.20
N LYS A 59 7.71 11.02 0.17
CA LYS A 59 9.17 11.02 0.14
C LYS A 59 9.78 9.63 0.08
N ASP A 60 9.79 9.12 -1.15
CA ASP A 60 10.99 8.48 -1.69
C ASP A 60 12.23 9.19 -1.09
N HIS A 61 13.19 8.45 -0.53
CA HIS A 61 14.46 9.02 -0.08
C HIS A 61 15.09 9.94 -1.16
N LYS A 62 14.79 9.69 -2.44
CA LYS A 62 15.14 10.53 -3.58
C LYS A 62 14.59 11.96 -3.51
N GLU A 63 13.34 12.16 -3.10
CA GLU A 63 12.73 13.50 -3.01
C GLU A 63 13.41 14.34 -1.91
N SER A 64 13.72 13.71 -0.77
CA SER A 64 14.49 14.38 0.30
C SER A 64 15.92 14.72 -0.14
N SER A 65 16.58 13.84 -0.90
CA SER A 65 17.94 14.10 -1.41
C SER A 65 17.94 15.19 -2.48
N LEU A 66 16.94 15.19 -3.37
CA LEU A 66 16.78 16.23 -4.40
C LEU A 66 16.52 17.61 -3.78
N GLN A 67 15.70 17.65 -2.72
CA GLN A 67 15.43 18.90 -2.00
C GLN A 67 16.69 19.43 -1.30
N LYS A 68 17.42 18.56 -0.59
CA LYS A 68 18.70 18.92 0.05
C LYS A 68 19.76 19.38 -0.96
N TYR A 69 19.80 18.79 -2.16
CA TYR A 69 20.72 19.19 -3.22
C TYR A 69 20.37 20.58 -3.79
N LYS A 70 19.07 20.85 -4.03
CA LYS A 70 18.62 22.18 -4.45
C LYS A 70 18.92 23.26 -3.40
N GLU A 71 18.75 22.95 -2.12
CA GLU A 71 19.12 23.85 -1.01
C GLU A 71 20.64 24.11 -0.95
N SER A 72 21.46 23.14 -1.34
CA SER A 72 22.92 23.27 -1.43
C SER A 72 23.39 24.14 -2.61
N LEU A 73 22.60 24.28 -3.67
CA LEU A 73 22.94 25.08 -4.86
C LEU A 73 22.55 26.55 -4.75
N LEU A 74 21.73 26.90 -3.75
CA LEU A 74 21.25 28.27 -3.48
C LEU A 74 22.06 28.99 -2.39
N LYS A 75 23.21 28.44 -1.99
CA LYS A 75 24.13 28.98 -1.00
C LYS A 75 25.44 29.38 -1.67
#